data_AF-A0A9P9YVT8-F1
#
_entry.id   AF-A0A9P9YVT8-F1
#
_cell.length_a   1.000
_cell.length_b   1.000
_cell.length_c   1.000
_cell.angle_alpha   90.00
_cell.angle_beta   90.00
_cell.angle_gamma   90.00
#
_symmetry.space_group_name_H-M   'P 1'
#
loop_
_entity.id
_entity.type
_entity.pdbx_description
1 polymer ?
#
loop_
_entity_poly.entity_id
_entity_poly.type
_entity_poly.pdbx_seq_one_letter_code
_entity_poly.pdbx_strand_id
1 'polypeptide(L)'
;MMNKHIFNLFIANLLFAICPTIILQCGCLISMMKNGSLTARCSNISGLFFECLAGQQVETLDLSGVGLEEIPNALNLTALKDLRHLDLSNNKISRLKSFNFRTMPRLQSVDLSHNDLTDLPSEPCRIPFIDVSHNKLTDMHSLVVLFRTNANIKGNPILCACSSPIVKRFYAMASLSKLESIECILHDSDQPKPLSTQCHKEIDQDQTPSSVSWLLLLPILPFLCLFGIGIVWLCKKGNN
;
A
#
# COMPACT_ATOMS: atom_id res chain seq x y z
N MET A 1 52.56 -31.00 -2.55
CA MET A 1 52.00 -29.71 -2.08
C MET A 1 50.51 -29.71 -2.36
N MET A 2 49.70 -30.09 -1.38
CA MET A 2 48.24 -30.16 -1.50
C MET A 2 47.65 -28.84 -1.01
N ASN A 3 46.77 -28.26 -1.83
CA ASN A 3 46.33 -26.87 -1.81
C ASN A 3 45.65 -26.48 -0.48
N LYS A 4 46.13 -25.41 0.19
CA LYS A 4 45.58 -24.88 1.46
C LYS A 4 44.07 -24.58 1.39
N HIS A 5 43.52 -24.39 0.20
CA HIS A 5 42.08 -24.21 -0.01
C HIS A 5 41.25 -25.50 0.15
N ILE A 6 41.80 -26.68 -0.14
CA ILE A 6 41.08 -27.95 0.00
C ILE A 6 41.05 -28.40 1.48
N PHE A 7 42.09 -28.05 2.25
CA PHE A 7 42.13 -28.32 3.69
C PHE A 7 41.11 -27.46 4.46
N ASN A 8 40.88 -26.22 4.05
CA ASN A 8 39.86 -25.35 4.66
C ASN A 8 38.43 -25.76 4.31
N LEU A 9 38.17 -26.34 3.13
CA LEU A 9 36.85 -26.89 2.81
C LEU A 9 36.53 -28.17 3.58
N PHE A 10 37.55 -28.98 3.90
CA PHE A 10 37.36 -30.19 4.71
C PHE A 10 37.13 -29.86 6.19
N ILE A 11 37.81 -28.85 6.75
CA ILE A 11 37.58 -28.39 8.13
C ILE A 11 36.23 -27.67 8.28
N ALA A 12 35.78 -26.93 7.26
CA ALA A 12 34.45 -26.34 7.25
C ALA A 12 33.35 -27.42 7.29
N ASN A 13 33.53 -28.55 6.59
CA ASN A 13 32.57 -29.66 6.60
C ASN A 13 32.71 -30.62 7.80
N LEU A 14 33.85 -30.64 8.51
CA LEU A 14 34.01 -31.46 9.71
C LEU A 14 33.56 -30.76 11.00
N LEU A 15 33.47 -29.42 11.02
CA LEU A 15 32.89 -28.67 12.14
C LEU A 15 31.35 -28.76 12.20
N PHE A 16 30.70 -29.26 11.14
CA PHE A 16 29.26 -29.58 11.17
C PHE A 16 28.96 -30.99 11.71
N ALA A 17 29.98 -31.81 11.99
CA ALA A 17 29.81 -33.23 12.35
C ALA A 17 30.10 -33.54 13.83
N ILE A 18 30.16 -32.52 14.71
CA ILE A 18 30.23 -32.74 16.16
C ILE A 18 29.13 -31.87 16.77
N CYS A 19 28.01 -32.51 17.03
CA CYS A 19 26.93 -31.96 17.83
C CYS A 19 27.34 -32.02 19.31
N PRO A 20 27.64 -30.91 19.99
CA PRO A 20 26.95 -30.62 21.22
C PRO A 20 25.58 -30.05 20.83
N THR A 21 24.59 -30.28 21.69
CA THR A 21 23.28 -29.63 21.73
C THR A 21 23.34 -28.11 21.59
N ILE A 22 23.59 -27.60 20.38
CA ILE A 22 23.40 -26.20 20.00
C ILE A 22 22.16 -26.21 19.12
N ILE A 23 21.01 -26.20 19.79
CA ILE A 23 19.82 -25.60 19.22
C ILE A 23 20.27 -24.19 18.86
N LEU A 24 20.58 -23.91 17.58
CA LEU A 24 20.67 -22.53 17.11
C LEU A 24 19.24 -21.99 17.21
N GLN A 25 18.88 -21.55 18.41
CA GLN A 25 17.70 -20.76 18.64
C GLN A 25 17.94 -19.50 17.84
N CYS A 26 17.31 -19.37 16.66
CA CYS A 26 17.38 -18.15 15.85
C CYS A 26 16.72 -16.93 16.56
N GLY A 27 16.52 -17.01 17.88
CA GLY A 27 15.77 -16.08 18.72
C GLY A 27 14.26 -16.28 18.67
N CYS A 28 13.76 -17.25 17.90
CA CYS A 28 12.34 -17.46 17.66
C CYS A 28 11.93 -18.92 17.84
N LEU A 29 10.67 -19.13 18.20
CA LEU A 29 10.03 -20.44 18.17
C LEU A 29 9.68 -20.79 16.72
N ILE A 30 10.35 -21.79 16.18
CA ILE A 30 10.08 -22.30 14.83
C ILE A 30 9.14 -23.50 14.93
N SER A 31 8.06 -23.47 14.15
CA SER A 31 7.05 -24.52 14.14
C SER A 31 6.56 -24.79 12.71
N MET A 32 6.18 -26.04 12.46
CA MET A 32 5.59 -26.44 11.18
C MET A 32 4.07 -26.42 11.28
N MET A 33 3.43 -25.75 10.32
CA MET A 33 1.99 -25.67 10.19
C MET A 33 1.44 -26.90 9.47
N LYS A 34 0.12 -27.14 9.56
CA LYS A 34 -0.54 -28.31 8.93
C LYS A 34 -0.39 -28.37 7.41
N ASN A 35 -0.19 -27.23 6.76
CA ASN A 35 0.05 -27.10 5.32
C ASN A 35 1.53 -27.32 4.94
N GLY A 36 2.39 -27.64 5.91
CA GLY A 36 3.84 -27.81 5.74
C GLY A 36 4.65 -26.52 5.77
N SER A 37 4.02 -25.34 5.93
CA SER A 37 4.77 -24.08 6.01
C SER A 37 5.50 -23.96 7.35
N LEU A 38 6.69 -23.38 7.31
CA LEU A 38 7.47 -23.07 8.51
C LEU A 38 7.14 -21.66 8.99
N THR A 39 6.77 -21.55 10.25
CA THR A 39 6.46 -20.30 10.95
C THR A 39 7.48 -20.07 12.06
N ALA A 40 8.13 -18.92 12.05
CA ALA A 40 8.97 -18.43 13.14
C ALA A 40 8.21 -17.35 13.92
N ARG A 41 7.93 -17.62 15.19
CA ARG A 41 7.33 -16.65 16.12
C ARG A 41 8.36 -16.17 17.12
N CYS A 42 8.56 -14.86 17.15
CA CYS A 42 9.60 -14.22 17.93
C CYS A 42 8.96 -13.44 19.08
N SER A 43 9.47 -13.58 20.30
CA SER A 43 8.90 -12.94 21.50
C SER A 43 9.62 -11.65 21.90
N ASN A 44 10.80 -11.39 21.37
CA ASN A 44 11.60 -10.18 21.60
C ASN A 44 12.57 -10.00 20.43
N ILE A 45 13.07 -8.78 20.24
CA ILE A 45 14.17 -8.45 19.32
C ILE A 45 15.55 -8.86 19.86
N SER A 46 15.69 -8.96 21.18
CA SER A 46 16.95 -9.31 21.82
C SER A 46 17.30 -10.77 21.52
N GLY A 47 18.41 -10.99 20.83
CA GLY A 47 18.84 -12.34 20.44
C GLY A 47 18.18 -12.87 19.16
N LEU A 48 17.56 -12.01 18.34
CA LEU A 48 17.15 -12.37 16.99
C LEU A 48 18.35 -12.51 16.05
N PHE A 49 18.44 -13.65 15.40
CA PHE A 49 19.48 -13.94 14.42
C PHE A 49 18.85 -14.13 13.04
N PHE A 50 18.69 -13.03 12.30
CA PHE A 50 18.07 -13.05 10.97
C PHE A 50 18.82 -13.94 9.96
N GLU A 51 20.15 -14.06 10.08
CA GLU A 51 20.95 -14.97 9.24
C GLU A 51 20.60 -16.45 9.49
N CYS A 52 20.35 -16.80 10.76
CA CYS A 52 19.87 -18.13 11.13
C CYS A 52 18.50 -18.38 10.52
N LEU A 53 17.55 -17.44 10.67
CA LEU A 53 16.21 -17.55 10.10
C LEU A 53 16.21 -17.69 8.56
N ALA A 54 17.12 -16.98 7.88
CA ALA A 54 17.27 -17.10 6.43
C ALA A 54 17.71 -18.51 5.99
N GLY A 55 18.41 -19.25 6.85
CA GLY A 55 18.76 -20.65 6.62
C GLY A 55 17.63 -21.66 6.87
N GLN A 56 16.51 -21.23 7.48
CA GLN A 56 15.43 -22.12 7.93
C GLN A 56 14.23 -22.20 6.96
N GLN A 57 14.31 -21.58 5.78
CA GLN A 57 13.23 -21.57 4.76
C GLN A 57 11.86 -21.16 5.34
N VAL A 58 11.87 -20.21 6.27
CA VAL A 58 10.66 -19.74 6.96
C VAL A 58 9.76 -19.02 5.96
N GLU A 59 8.49 -19.44 5.91
CA GLU A 59 7.48 -18.80 5.05
C GLU A 59 6.66 -17.74 5.81
N THR A 60 6.56 -17.85 7.14
CA THR A 60 5.84 -16.90 7.99
C THR A 60 6.73 -16.43 9.14
N LEU A 61 6.92 -15.12 9.26
CA LEU A 61 7.67 -14.49 10.34
C LEU A 61 6.72 -13.60 11.15
N ASP A 62 6.57 -13.94 12.43
CA ASP A 62 5.76 -13.23 13.40
C ASP A 62 6.68 -12.46 14.36
N LEU A 63 6.69 -11.14 14.18
CA LEU A 63 7.36 -10.13 15.00
C LEU A 63 6.31 -9.18 15.63
N SER A 64 5.08 -9.65 15.79
CA SER A 64 4.00 -8.85 16.38
C SER A 64 4.25 -8.58 17.86
N GLY A 65 3.90 -7.38 18.35
CA GLY A 65 3.91 -7.12 19.79
C GLY A 65 5.28 -7.08 20.48
N VAL A 66 6.39 -7.05 19.73
CA VAL A 66 7.75 -7.07 20.30
C VAL A 66 8.32 -5.68 20.60
N GLY A 67 7.52 -4.63 20.39
CA GLY A 67 7.89 -3.24 20.70
C GLY A 67 8.83 -2.58 19.69
N LEU A 68 8.77 -2.98 18.42
CA LEU A 68 9.57 -2.37 17.35
C LEU A 68 9.19 -0.89 17.15
N GLU A 69 10.16 0.01 17.19
CA GLU A 69 9.97 1.42 16.80
C GLU A 69 10.27 1.64 15.30
N GLU A 70 11.09 0.75 14.72
CA GLU A 70 11.45 0.73 13.30
C GLU A 70 11.56 -0.72 12.82
N ILE A 71 11.40 -0.94 11.51
CA ILE A 71 11.62 -2.26 10.92
C ILE A 71 13.13 -2.54 10.91
N PRO A 72 13.61 -3.67 11.48
CA PRO A 72 15.02 -3.99 11.52
C PRO A 72 15.65 -4.06 10.12
N ASN A 73 16.70 -3.27 9.88
CA ASN A 73 17.42 -3.26 8.59
C ASN A 73 17.92 -4.65 8.18
N ALA A 74 18.22 -5.51 9.16
CA ALA A 74 18.62 -6.89 8.92
C ALA A 74 17.61 -7.68 8.08
N LEU A 75 16.30 -7.39 8.17
CA LEU A 75 15.28 -8.01 7.32
C LEU A 75 15.51 -7.76 5.83
N ASN A 76 15.94 -6.55 5.46
CA ASN A 76 16.28 -6.22 4.08
C ASN A 76 17.56 -6.92 3.61
N LEU A 77 18.52 -7.11 4.52
CA LEU A 77 19.88 -7.59 4.20
C LEU A 77 20.00 -9.10 4.13
N THR A 78 19.22 -9.82 4.95
CA THR A 78 19.31 -11.29 5.05
C THR A 78 18.52 -12.03 3.99
N ALA A 79 17.70 -11.32 3.21
CA ALA A 79 16.90 -11.86 2.12
C ALA A 79 16.20 -13.16 2.55
N LEU A 80 15.20 -13.04 3.42
CA LEU A 80 14.27 -14.13 3.75
C LEU A 80 13.46 -14.50 2.50
N LYS A 81 14.11 -15.19 1.54
CA LYS A 81 13.64 -15.38 0.16
C LYS A 81 12.36 -16.18 0.07
N ASP A 82 12.13 -17.05 1.04
CA ASP A 82 10.95 -17.91 1.14
C ASP A 82 9.80 -17.27 1.91
N LEU A 83 10.02 -16.08 2.49
CA LEU A 83 9.01 -15.41 3.28
C LEU A 83 7.83 -14.99 2.41
N ARG A 84 6.63 -15.41 2.83
CA ARG A 84 5.34 -15.12 2.21
C ARG A 84 4.49 -14.21 3.10
N HIS A 85 4.61 -14.36 4.42
CA HIS A 85 3.79 -13.64 5.38
C HIS A 85 4.69 -13.01 6.44
N LEU A 86 4.56 -11.70 6.62
CA LEU A 86 5.29 -10.94 7.63
C LEU A 86 4.30 -10.20 8.53
N ASP A 87 4.30 -10.54 9.82
CA ASP A 87 3.49 -9.88 10.83
C ASP A 87 4.37 -8.94 11.67
N LEU A 88 4.10 -7.65 11.55
CA LEU A 88 4.72 -6.55 12.29
C LEU A 88 3.66 -5.77 13.08
N SER A 89 2.47 -6.34 13.28
CA SER A 89 1.36 -5.69 13.96
C SER A 89 1.66 -5.41 15.44
N ASN A 90 0.90 -4.51 16.05
CA ASN A 90 0.97 -4.23 17.48
C ASN A 90 2.37 -3.79 17.95
N ASN A 91 3.08 -3.04 17.11
CA ASN A 91 4.38 -2.45 17.43
C ASN A 91 4.24 -0.91 17.56
N LYS A 92 5.35 -0.19 17.54
CA LYS A 92 5.42 1.28 17.62
C LYS A 92 6.06 1.88 16.36
N ILE A 93 5.90 1.20 15.22
CA ILE A 93 6.56 1.57 13.98
C ILE A 93 5.92 2.84 13.45
N SER A 94 6.70 3.92 13.35
CA SER A 94 6.19 5.23 12.89
C SER A 94 6.48 5.50 11.42
N ARG A 95 7.47 4.81 10.81
CA ARG A 95 7.91 5.04 9.43
C ARG A 95 8.38 3.75 8.76
N LEU A 96 8.13 3.65 7.45
CA LEU A 96 8.57 2.52 6.60
C LEU A 96 9.80 2.85 5.73
N LYS A 97 10.45 4.01 5.94
CA LYS A 97 11.44 4.59 5.02
C LYS A 97 12.63 3.66 4.72
N SER A 98 13.01 2.80 5.65
CA SER A 98 14.12 1.85 5.50
C SER A 98 13.69 0.52 4.87
N PHE A 99 12.39 0.21 4.81
CA PHE A 99 11.95 -1.13 4.40
C PHE A 99 11.79 -1.25 2.89
N ASN A 100 12.51 -2.20 2.31
CA ASN A 100 12.51 -2.44 0.88
C ASN A 100 11.84 -3.78 0.56
N PHE A 101 10.53 -3.71 0.33
CA PHE A 101 9.71 -4.87 -0.05
C PHE A 101 10.24 -5.65 -1.27
N ARG A 102 11.07 -5.03 -2.14
CA ARG A 102 11.66 -5.72 -3.31
C ARG A 102 12.69 -6.78 -2.92
N THR A 103 13.24 -6.73 -1.71
CA THR A 103 14.20 -7.72 -1.21
C THR A 103 13.56 -9.07 -0.88
N MET A 104 12.22 -9.12 -0.79
CA MET A 104 11.43 -10.32 -0.45
C MET A 104 10.46 -10.66 -1.60
N PRO A 105 10.95 -11.29 -2.69
CA PRO A 105 10.17 -11.44 -3.92
C PRO A 105 8.97 -12.39 -3.81
N ARG A 106 8.91 -13.22 -2.75
CA ARG A 106 7.79 -14.15 -2.49
C ARG A 106 6.76 -13.60 -1.52
N LEU A 107 6.96 -12.39 -0.99
CA LEU A 107 6.09 -11.79 0.02
C LEU A 107 4.68 -11.59 -0.55
N GLN A 108 3.70 -12.16 0.13
CA GLN A 108 2.29 -12.18 -0.27
C GLN A 108 1.44 -11.26 0.62
N SER A 109 1.75 -11.20 1.91
CA SER A 109 1.06 -10.34 2.86
C SER A 109 2.00 -9.72 3.89
N VAL A 110 1.70 -8.47 4.25
CA VAL A 110 2.35 -7.77 5.36
C VAL A 110 1.28 -7.17 6.26
N ASP A 111 1.35 -7.48 7.55
CA ASP A 111 0.51 -6.86 8.57
C ASP A 111 1.32 -5.81 9.34
N LEU A 112 0.89 -4.56 9.23
CA LEU A 112 1.42 -3.39 9.93
C LEU A 112 0.31 -2.72 10.75
N SER A 113 -0.79 -3.42 11.02
CA SER A 113 -1.89 -2.90 11.81
C SER A 113 -1.46 -2.55 13.23
N HIS A 114 -2.17 -1.62 13.87
CA HIS A 114 -1.89 -1.22 15.26
C HIS A 114 -0.43 -0.78 15.47
N ASN A 115 0.03 0.16 14.64
CA ASN A 115 1.31 0.83 14.72
C ASN A 115 1.10 2.36 14.75
N ASP A 116 2.18 3.14 14.65
CA ASP A 116 2.15 4.60 14.67
C ASP A 116 2.47 5.23 13.31
N LEU A 117 2.20 4.53 12.20
CA LEU A 117 2.57 4.98 10.86
C LEU A 117 1.88 6.29 10.50
N THR A 118 2.67 7.32 10.20
CA THR A 118 2.15 8.61 9.70
C THR A 118 2.11 8.67 8.18
N ASP A 119 3.01 7.94 7.52
CA ASP A 119 3.20 7.97 6.08
C ASP A 119 3.58 6.58 5.53
N LEU A 120 3.30 6.39 4.24
CA LEU A 120 3.70 5.21 3.47
C LEU A 120 4.92 5.56 2.59
N PRO A 121 5.74 4.58 2.15
CA PRO A 121 6.91 4.85 1.32
C PRO A 121 6.50 5.47 -0.01
N SER A 122 7.40 6.25 -0.61
CA SER A 122 7.15 6.91 -1.90
C SER A 122 7.16 5.96 -3.10
N GLU A 123 7.78 4.78 -2.95
CA GLU A 123 7.75 3.76 -3.99
C GLU A 123 6.43 2.96 -3.95
N PRO A 124 5.86 2.61 -5.11
CA PRO A 124 4.63 1.83 -5.18
C PRO A 124 4.83 0.47 -4.50
N CYS A 125 3.92 0.15 -3.57
CA CYS A 125 3.86 -1.18 -2.98
C CYS A 125 3.32 -2.15 -4.04
N ARG A 126 4.00 -3.28 -4.24
CA ARG A 126 3.61 -4.32 -5.21
C ARG A 126 3.27 -5.66 -4.56
N ILE A 127 3.05 -5.65 -3.25
CA ILE A 127 2.66 -6.84 -2.50
C ILE A 127 1.17 -7.10 -2.75
N PRO A 128 0.73 -8.37 -2.84
CA PRO A 128 -0.67 -8.70 -3.03
C PRO A 128 -1.60 -8.12 -1.97
N PHE A 129 -1.23 -8.20 -0.69
CA PHE A 129 -2.02 -7.69 0.43
C PHE A 129 -1.17 -6.94 1.46
N ILE A 130 -1.71 -5.85 2.00
CA ILE A 130 -1.12 -5.13 3.13
C ILE A 130 -2.21 -4.65 4.09
N ASP A 131 -1.99 -4.84 5.39
CA ASP A 131 -2.83 -4.25 6.42
C ASP A 131 -2.08 -3.09 7.07
N VAL A 132 -2.63 -1.87 6.97
CA VAL A 132 -2.13 -0.66 7.65
C VAL A 132 -3.24 -0.02 8.49
N SER A 133 -4.25 -0.81 8.87
CA SER A 133 -5.35 -0.34 9.70
C SER A 133 -4.87 0.08 11.09
N HIS A 134 -5.64 0.92 11.76
CA HIS A 134 -5.33 1.40 13.12
C HIS A 134 -3.93 2.01 13.25
N ASN A 135 -3.57 2.88 12.32
CA ASN A 135 -2.34 3.67 12.31
C ASN A 135 -2.66 5.18 12.43
N LYS A 136 -1.72 6.05 12.06
CA LYS A 136 -1.83 7.52 12.14
C LYS A 136 -1.78 8.19 10.76
N LEU A 137 -2.20 7.49 9.70
CA LEU A 137 -2.20 8.04 8.35
C LEU A 137 -3.24 9.16 8.23
N THR A 138 -2.81 10.37 7.89
CA THR A 138 -3.69 11.55 7.77
C THR A 138 -3.88 12.04 6.34
N ASP A 139 -2.89 11.85 5.45
CA ASP A 139 -2.92 12.37 4.08
C ASP A 139 -3.34 11.30 3.07
N MET A 140 -4.32 11.64 2.23
CA MET A 140 -4.77 10.78 1.14
C MET A 140 -3.70 10.59 0.04
N HIS A 141 -2.74 11.50 -0.11
CA HIS A 141 -1.58 11.31 -0.99
C HIS A 141 -0.74 10.09 -0.61
N SER A 142 -0.60 9.81 0.69
CA SER A 142 0.13 8.63 1.17
C SER A 142 -0.49 7.33 0.68
N LEU A 143 -1.79 7.32 0.37
CA LEU A 143 -2.51 6.13 -0.11
C LEU A 143 -2.29 5.84 -1.60
N VAL A 144 -1.71 6.78 -2.37
CA VAL A 144 -1.48 6.61 -3.83
C VAL A 144 -0.67 5.35 -4.13
N VAL A 145 0.27 5.02 -3.24
CA VAL A 145 1.14 3.85 -3.41
C VAL A 145 0.41 2.52 -3.26
N LEU A 146 -0.81 2.54 -2.71
CA LEU A 146 -1.67 1.38 -2.49
C LEU A 146 -2.66 1.11 -3.64
N PHE A 147 -2.74 1.98 -4.67
CA PHE A 147 -3.73 1.83 -5.75
C PHE A 147 -3.73 0.48 -6.48
N ARG A 148 -2.62 -0.27 -6.42
CA ARG A 148 -2.47 -1.58 -7.08
C ARG A 148 -2.40 -2.76 -6.10
N THR A 149 -2.53 -2.49 -4.81
CA THR A 149 -2.43 -3.48 -3.74
C THR A 149 -3.77 -3.58 -3.03
N ASN A 150 -4.19 -4.79 -2.67
CA ASN A 150 -5.34 -4.94 -1.80
C ASN A 150 -4.92 -4.48 -0.39
N ALA A 151 -5.52 -3.41 0.11
CA ALA A 151 -5.08 -2.78 1.34
C ALA A 151 -6.23 -2.55 2.33
N ASN A 152 -6.01 -2.93 3.58
CA ASN A 152 -6.87 -2.52 4.69
C ASN A 152 -6.29 -1.24 5.32
N ILE A 153 -7.07 -0.17 5.31
CA ILE A 153 -6.64 1.15 5.81
C ILE A 153 -7.56 1.69 6.92
N LYS A 154 -8.49 0.87 7.41
CA LYS A 154 -9.51 1.29 8.39
C LYS A 154 -8.89 1.86 9.67
N GLY A 155 -9.58 2.78 10.34
CA GLY A 155 -9.14 3.27 11.65
C GLY A 155 -7.91 4.19 11.59
N ASN A 156 -7.66 4.79 10.43
CA ASN A 156 -6.69 5.88 10.25
C ASN A 156 -7.40 7.24 10.24
N PRO A 157 -6.81 8.31 10.81
CA PRO A 157 -7.39 9.65 10.84
C PRO A 157 -7.21 10.40 9.51
N ILE A 158 -7.63 9.81 8.39
CA ILE A 158 -7.44 10.36 7.04
C ILE A 158 -8.33 11.59 6.87
N LEU A 159 -7.73 12.73 6.50
CA LEU A 159 -8.46 13.96 6.19
C LEU A 159 -8.89 13.95 4.72
N CYS A 160 -10.18 14.21 4.46
CA CYS A 160 -10.66 14.39 3.09
C CYS A 160 -10.95 15.86 2.77
N ALA A 161 -10.24 16.38 1.77
CA ALA A 161 -10.56 17.63 1.10
C ALA A 161 -11.30 17.31 -0.20
N CYS A 162 -12.63 17.23 -0.18
CA CYS A 162 -13.44 16.70 -1.29
C CYS A 162 -13.28 17.48 -2.62
N SER A 163 -12.91 18.76 -2.56
CA SER A 163 -12.55 19.56 -3.74
C SER A 163 -11.20 19.17 -4.39
N SER A 164 -10.34 18.46 -3.66
CA SER A 164 -9.00 18.09 -4.09
C SER A 164 -9.00 17.06 -5.23
N PRO A 165 -8.16 17.22 -6.26
CA PRO A 165 -8.06 16.28 -7.37
C PRO A 165 -7.75 14.84 -6.92
N ILE A 166 -6.99 14.67 -5.83
CA ILE A 166 -6.64 13.33 -5.34
C ILE A 166 -7.86 12.60 -4.78
N VAL A 167 -8.71 13.31 -4.03
CA VAL A 167 -9.91 12.76 -3.43
C VAL A 167 -10.92 12.34 -4.50
N LYS A 168 -11.10 13.18 -5.54
CA LYS A 168 -11.92 12.85 -6.71
C LYS A 168 -11.46 11.57 -7.42
N ARG A 169 -10.15 11.37 -7.56
CA ARG A 169 -9.58 10.13 -8.13
C ARG A 169 -9.88 8.92 -7.25
N PHE A 170 -9.67 9.03 -5.95
CA PHE A 170 -9.96 7.94 -5.01
C PHE A 170 -11.45 7.60 -4.99
N TYR A 171 -12.34 8.60 -5.00
CA TYR A 171 -13.79 8.38 -5.06
C TYR A 171 -14.21 7.60 -6.32
N ALA A 172 -13.70 8.01 -7.50
CA ALA A 172 -13.97 7.31 -8.76
C ALA A 172 -13.36 5.89 -8.83
N MET A 173 -12.32 5.60 -8.03
CA MET A 173 -11.72 4.26 -7.94
C MET A 173 -12.38 3.39 -6.86
N ALA A 174 -12.86 3.98 -5.77
CA ALA A 174 -13.54 3.27 -4.69
C ALA A 174 -14.86 2.65 -5.17
N SER A 175 -15.55 3.30 -6.12
CA SER A 175 -16.69 2.72 -6.81
C SER A 175 -16.36 1.48 -7.66
N LEU A 176 -15.07 1.23 -7.94
CA LEU A 176 -14.54 0.08 -8.67
C LEU A 176 -14.01 -1.05 -7.75
N SER A 177 -14.41 -1.08 -6.47
CA SER A 177 -14.22 -2.16 -5.49
C SER A 177 -12.79 -2.48 -4.99
N LYS A 178 -11.73 -1.87 -5.53
CA LYS A 178 -10.35 -2.20 -5.09
C LYS A 178 -9.94 -1.63 -3.72
N LEU A 179 -10.67 -0.64 -3.22
CA LEU A 179 -10.39 0.07 -1.98
C LEU A 179 -11.70 0.21 -1.21
N GLU A 180 -12.37 -0.92 -0.93
CA GLU A 180 -13.64 -0.93 -0.21
C GLU A 180 -13.54 -0.08 1.08
N SER A 181 -14.45 0.90 1.18
CA SER A 181 -14.64 1.81 2.31
C SER A 181 -13.40 2.54 2.82
N ILE A 182 -12.76 3.36 1.98
CA ILE A 182 -11.91 4.45 2.52
C ILE A 182 -12.78 5.32 3.42
N GLU A 183 -12.49 5.33 4.71
CA GLU A 183 -13.12 6.24 5.66
C GLU A 183 -12.25 7.50 5.82
N CYS A 184 -12.89 8.66 5.91
CA CYS A 184 -12.19 9.93 6.06
C CYS A 184 -12.95 10.88 6.98
N ILE A 185 -12.22 11.87 7.49
CA ILE A 185 -12.67 12.94 8.37
C ILE A 185 -12.70 14.23 7.55
N LEU A 186 -13.86 14.89 7.52
CA LEU A 186 -14.00 16.26 7.02
C LEU A 186 -13.81 17.22 8.19
N HIS A 187 -13.31 18.43 7.94
CA HIS A 187 -12.91 19.42 8.96
C HIS A 187 -13.94 19.68 10.09
N ASP A 188 -15.23 19.41 9.86
CA ASP A 188 -16.33 19.63 10.82
C ASP A 188 -16.95 18.32 11.39
N SER A 189 -16.34 17.16 11.16
CA SER A 189 -16.86 15.85 11.58
C SER A 189 -15.96 15.20 12.63
N ASP A 190 -16.54 14.78 13.76
CA ASP A 190 -15.79 14.08 14.81
C ASP A 190 -15.51 12.60 14.49
N GLN A 191 -16.22 12.02 13.51
CA GLN A 191 -16.09 10.60 13.17
C GLN A 191 -15.70 10.37 11.71
N PRO A 192 -14.80 9.41 11.43
CA PRO A 192 -14.54 8.94 10.08
C PRO A 192 -15.80 8.37 9.45
N LYS A 193 -16.07 8.72 8.19
CA LYS A 193 -17.18 8.17 7.41
C LYS A 193 -16.68 7.73 6.04
N PRO A 194 -17.37 6.78 5.38
CA PRO A 194 -16.99 6.36 4.04
C PRO A 194 -16.91 7.55 3.08
N LEU A 195 -15.85 7.59 2.28
CA LEU A 195 -15.59 8.63 1.29
C LEU A 195 -16.77 8.84 0.35
N SER A 196 -17.44 7.73 -0.01
CA SER A 196 -18.65 7.73 -0.84
C SER A 196 -19.82 8.49 -0.20
N THR A 197 -19.90 8.56 1.12
CA THR A 197 -20.95 9.30 1.82
C THR A 197 -20.53 10.74 2.14
N GLN A 198 -19.25 10.96 2.40
CA GLN A 198 -18.72 12.25 2.82
C GLN A 198 -18.58 13.24 1.64
N CYS A 199 -18.07 12.79 0.49
CA CYS A 199 -17.73 13.68 -0.64
C CYS A 199 -18.72 13.64 -1.81
N HIS A 200 -19.75 12.78 -1.78
CA HIS A 200 -20.68 12.61 -2.90
C HIS A 200 -21.36 13.90 -3.35
N LYS A 201 -21.86 14.71 -2.41
CA LYS A 201 -22.56 15.97 -2.71
C LYS A 201 -21.66 17.02 -3.37
N GLU A 202 -20.42 17.16 -2.91
CA GLU A 202 -19.48 18.15 -3.45
C GLU A 202 -18.92 17.73 -4.81
N ILE A 203 -18.68 16.43 -5.01
CA ILE A 203 -18.17 15.91 -6.27
C ILE A 203 -19.23 15.95 -7.38
N ASP A 204 -20.50 15.67 -7.06
CA ASP A 204 -21.59 15.72 -8.05
C ASP A 204 -21.99 17.15 -8.42
N GLN A 205 -21.83 18.13 -7.50
CA GLN A 205 -22.03 19.54 -7.82
C GLN A 205 -21.01 20.08 -8.82
N ASP A 206 -19.75 19.63 -8.74
CA ASP A 206 -18.66 20.05 -9.62
C ASP A 206 -18.76 19.44 -11.04
N GLN A 207 -19.58 18.40 -11.22
CA GLN A 207 -19.89 17.83 -12.54
C GLN A 207 -21.06 18.52 -13.25
N THR A 208 -21.76 19.45 -12.60
CA THR A 208 -22.70 20.31 -13.32
C THR A 208 -21.88 21.36 -14.08
N PRO A 209 -21.87 21.37 -15.43
CA PRO A 209 -21.34 22.51 -16.14
C PRO A 209 -22.13 23.70 -15.64
N SER A 210 -21.43 24.67 -15.03
CA SER A 210 -22.01 25.96 -14.64
C SER A 210 -23.01 26.37 -15.72
N SER A 211 -24.27 26.53 -15.30
CA SER A 211 -25.46 26.76 -16.14
C SER A 211 -25.35 27.99 -17.05
N VAL A 212 -24.24 28.71 -16.97
CA VAL A 212 -23.81 29.80 -17.84
C VAL A 212 -23.31 29.37 -19.23
N SER A 213 -22.90 28.11 -19.45
CA SER A 213 -22.37 27.72 -20.79
C SER A 213 -23.46 27.56 -21.86
N TRP A 214 -24.70 27.20 -21.49
CA TRP A 214 -25.80 27.05 -22.45
C TRP A 214 -26.39 28.41 -22.87
N LEU A 215 -26.31 29.43 -22.01
CA LEU A 215 -26.76 30.79 -22.33
C LEU A 215 -25.92 31.47 -23.41
N LEU A 216 -24.65 31.08 -23.57
CA LEU A 216 -23.77 31.57 -24.64
C LEU A 216 -24.05 30.94 -26.01
N LEU A 217 -24.77 29.81 -26.07
CA LEU A 217 -25.16 29.14 -27.32
C LEU A 217 -26.52 29.62 -27.86
N LEU A 218 -27.39 30.16 -26.99
CA LEU A 218 -28.68 30.75 -27.36
C LEU A 218 -28.61 31.89 -28.41
N PRO A 219 -27.61 32.79 -28.40
CA PRO A 219 -27.49 33.81 -29.45
C PRO A 219 -27.00 33.26 -30.81
N ILE A 220 -26.46 32.05 -30.91
CA ILE A 220 -25.90 31.52 -32.17
C ILE A 220 -27.03 31.06 -33.13
N LEU A 221 -28.12 30.54 -32.58
CA LEU A 221 -29.29 30.07 -33.34
C LEU A 221 -29.94 31.15 -34.23
N PRO A 222 -30.27 32.37 -33.74
CA PRO A 222 -30.85 33.40 -34.58
C PRO A 222 -29.90 33.92 -35.67
N PHE A 223 -28.58 33.97 -35.40
CA PHE A 223 -27.59 34.36 -36.42
C PHE A 223 -27.50 33.35 -37.57
N LEU A 224 -27.54 32.05 -37.28
CA LEU A 224 -27.58 31.01 -38.33
C LEU A 224 -28.87 31.04 -39.13
N CYS A 225 -30.02 31.30 -38.50
CA CYS A 225 -31.30 31.47 -39.21
C CYS A 225 -31.28 32.70 -40.14
N LEU A 226 -30.78 33.85 -39.68
CA LEU A 226 -30.67 35.05 -40.52
C LEU A 226 -29.69 34.85 -41.69
N PHE A 227 -28.57 34.16 -41.45
CA PHE A 227 -27.62 33.82 -42.51
C PHE A 227 -28.23 32.89 -43.56
N GLY A 228 -28.99 31.87 -43.13
CA GLY A 228 -29.72 30.97 -44.03
C GLY A 228 -30.78 31.69 -44.87
N ILE A 229 -31.56 32.58 -44.26
CA ILE A 229 -32.56 33.40 -44.98
C ILE A 229 -31.88 34.34 -46.00
N GLY A 230 -30.73 34.93 -45.63
CA GLY A 230 -29.93 35.77 -46.53
C GLY A 230 -29.42 35.02 -47.76
N ILE A 231 -28.92 33.79 -47.58
CA ILE A 231 -28.49 32.93 -48.69
C ILE A 231 -29.66 32.60 -49.62
N VAL A 232 -30.82 32.23 -49.07
CA VAL A 232 -32.02 31.92 -49.87
C VAL A 232 -32.50 33.15 -50.67
N TRP A 233 -32.46 34.34 -50.06
CA TRP A 233 -32.82 35.58 -50.73
C TRP A 233 -31.85 35.93 -51.87
N LEU A 234 -30.53 35.76 -51.65
CA LEU A 234 -29.51 35.97 -52.68
C LEU A 234 -29.64 34.97 -53.84
N CYS A 235 -29.92 33.70 -53.56
CA CYS A 235 -30.18 32.69 -54.59
C CYS A 235 -31.45 33.00 -55.41
N LYS A 236 -32.49 33.58 -54.79
CA LYS A 236 -33.73 33.93 -55.49
C LYS A 236 -33.59 35.19 -56.35
N LYS A 237 -32.71 36.12 -55.97
CA LYS A 237 -32.47 37.36 -56.73
C LYS A 237 -31.57 37.16 -57.97
N GLY A 238 -30.76 36.10 -58.00
CA GLY A 238 -29.90 35.77 -59.15
C GLY A 238 -30.59 35.00 -60.29
N ASN A 239 -31.89 34.73 -60.18
CA ASN A 239 -32.66 33.89 -61.13
C ASN A 239 -33.81 34.63 -61.83
N ASN A 240 -33.82 35.97 -61.77
CA ASN A 240 -34.67 36.88 -62.55
C ASN A 240 -33.77 37.87 -63.31
#